data_AF-A0A072UIH2-F1
#
_entry.id   AF-A0A072UIH2-F1
#
_cell.length_a   1.000
_cell.length_b   1.000
_cell.length_c   1.000
_cell.angle_alpha   90.00
_cell.angle_beta   90.00
_cell.angle_gamma   90.00
#
_symmetry.space_group_name_H-M   'P 1'
#
loop_
_entity.id
_entity.type
_entity.pdbx_description
1 polymer ?
#
loop_
_entity_poly.entity_id
_entity_poly.type
_entity_poly.pdbx_seq_one_letter_code
_entity_poly.pdbx_strand_id
1 'polypeptide(L)'
;MDILRAKKVDKIYEMKEMNESESLERFSWHAFKQKSPKEDFSEISINVVKYSGGLPLALEVLGSYLFDREVLDWICVLEKLQSIPNEQVYKRLKISYHGLNDDTEKSIFLDIACFFIGIDRNDVICILNSCRLFTEIGIKVLVERSLVIVDDKNKLGMHDLLRDMGREIIREKSPKEPEERSRLWFHGDVLDVLSKHTGTKVVEGLTFKMPGRSAQRFSTKAFENMKKLRLLQLSGVQLDGDFKYLSRNLKWLHWNGFPLTCIASNFYQRNLVSVVLENSNVKLVWKEMQVLIWSWMYL
;
A
#
# COMPACT_ATOMS: atom_id res chain seq x y z
N MET A 1 21.73 7.26 1.33
CA MET A 1 23.11 6.87 0.92
C MET A 1 24.00 8.06 0.50
N ASP A 2 23.44 9.20 0.07
CA ASP A 2 24.23 10.35 -0.39
C ASP A 2 25.12 11.02 0.67
N ILE A 3 24.72 11.03 1.94
CA ILE A 3 25.55 11.56 3.05
C ILE A 3 26.85 10.75 3.20
N LEU A 4 26.78 9.43 2.98
CA LEU A 4 27.94 8.54 3.06
C LEU A 4 28.82 8.70 1.81
N ARG A 5 28.22 8.80 0.61
CA ARG A 5 28.99 9.04 -0.63
C ARG A 5 29.71 10.39 -0.63
N ALA A 6 29.08 11.45 -0.13
CA ALA A 6 29.70 12.77 0.01
C ALA A 6 30.91 12.77 0.97
N LYS A 7 30.96 11.82 1.92
CA LYS A 7 32.04 11.69 2.90
C LYS A 7 33.14 10.69 2.52
N LYS A 8 33.13 10.11 1.30
CA LYS A 8 34.11 9.10 0.82
C LYS A 8 34.40 8.01 1.87
N VAL A 9 33.36 7.35 2.39
CA VAL A 9 33.54 6.29 3.40
C VAL A 9 34.10 5.02 2.76
N ASP A 10 35.04 4.36 3.44
CA ASP A 10 35.71 3.14 2.95
C ASP A 10 34.84 1.87 3.02
N LYS A 11 33.87 1.84 3.94
CA LYS A 11 32.98 0.69 4.16
C LYS A 11 31.57 1.15 4.52
N ILE A 12 30.57 0.54 3.91
CA ILE A 12 29.15 0.73 4.25
C ILE A 12 28.67 -0.57 4.90
N TYR A 13 28.16 -0.47 6.13
CA TYR A 13 27.52 -1.58 6.83
C TYR A 13 26.02 -1.38 6.82
N GLU A 14 25.30 -2.30 6.20
CA GLU A 14 23.85 -2.34 6.26
C GLU A 14 23.43 -3.04 7.56
N MET A 15 22.67 -2.32 8.39
CA MET A 15 22.20 -2.86 9.66
C MET A 15 21.11 -3.89 9.38
N LYS A 16 21.31 -5.12 9.88
CA LYS A 16 20.30 -6.18 9.77
C LYS A 16 19.19 -5.96 10.78
N GLU A 17 17.98 -6.39 10.41
CA GLU A 17 16.87 -6.51 11.35
C GLU A 17 17.23 -7.47 12.49
N MET A 18 16.67 -7.22 13.67
CA MET A 18 16.84 -8.15 14.79
C MET A 18 16.11 -9.45 14.49
N ASN A 19 16.73 -10.57 14.84
CA ASN A 19 16.05 -11.85 14.71
C ASN A 19 14.89 -11.97 15.73
N GLU A 20 14.06 -12.99 15.57
CA GLU A 20 12.87 -13.18 16.41
C GLU A 20 13.21 -13.30 17.92
N SER A 21 14.29 -14.02 18.26
CA SER A 21 14.75 -14.18 19.64
C SER A 21 15.25 -12.86 20.24
N GLU A 22 16.07 -12.10 19.50
CA GLU A 22 16.56 -10.78 19.92
C GLU A 22 15.42 -9.78 20.08
N SER A 23 14.46 -9.82 19.15
CA SER A 23 13.29 -8.96 19.17
C SER A 23 12.39 -9.25 20.37
N LEU A 24 12.15 -10.53 20.67
CA LEU A 24 11.38 -10.97 21.83
C LEU A 24 12.09 -10.60 23.14
N GLU A 25 13.41 -10.80 23.23
CA GLU A 25 14.20 -10.39 24.39
C GLU A 25 14.13 -8.88 24.62
N ARG A 26 14.37 -8.08 23.56
CA ARG A 26 14.30 -6.61 23.66
C ARG A 26 12.91 -6.15 24.09
N PHE A 27 11.86 -6.64 23.45
CA PHE A 27 10.49 -6.33 23.83
C PHE A 27 10.21 -6.69 25.29
N SER A 28 10.64 -7.87 25.73
CA SER A 28 10.44 -8.35 27.10
C SER A 28 11.10 -7.45 28.14
N TRP A 29 12.29 -6.94 27.84
CA TRP A 29 12.96 -5.98 28.73
C TRP A 29 12.15 -4.69 28.92
N HIS A 30 11.46 -4.21 27.88
CA HIS A 30 10.63 -3.02 28.00
C HIS A 30 9.29 -3.31 28.68
N ALA A 31 8.64 -4.42 28.35
CA ALA A 31 7.29 -4.79 28.80
C ALA A 31 7.22 -5.48 30.17
N PHE A 32 8.26 -6.24 30.56
CA PHE A 32 8.28 -7.06 31.79
C PHE A 32 9.48 -6.77 32.70
N LYS A 33 10.47 -5.99 32.24
CA LYS A 33 11.76 -5.77 32.93
C LYS A 33 12.56 -7.06 33.17
N GLN A 34 12.36 -8.05 32.30
CA GLN A 34 13.08 -9.32 32.29
C GLN A 34 13.28 -9.81 30.85
N LYS A 35 14.19 -10.76 30.66
CA LYS A 35 14.61 -11.27 29.35
C LYS A 35 13.51 -11.99 28.56
N SER A 36 12.55 -12.62 29.24
CA SER A 36 11.50 -13.43 28.61
C SER A 36 10.11 -12.96 29.04
N PRO A 37 9.07 -13.18 28.21
CA PRO A 37 7.70 -12.90 28.62
C PRO A 37 7.29 -13.77 29.81
N LYS A 38 6.30 -13.28 30.58
CA LYS A 38 5.57 -14.12 31.54
C LYS A 38 4.79 -15.19 30.77
N GLU A 39 4.54 -16.34 31.40
CA GLU A 39 3.91 -17.50 30.75
C GLU A 39 2.58 -17.14 30.06
N ASP A 40 1.68 -16.46 30.78
CA ASP A 40 0.37 -16.01 30.27
C ASP A 40 0.47 -14.97 29.13
N PHE A 41 1.65 -14.37 28.91
CA PHE A 41 1.90 -13.35 27.89
C PHE A 41 2.72 -13.85 26.71
N SER A 42 3.12 -15.12 26.70
CA SER A 42 4.07 -15.66 25.72
C SER A 42 3.57 -15.49 24.28
N GLU A 43 2.35 -15.97 23.99
CA GLU A 43 1.76 -15.91 22.64
C GLU A 43 1.53 -14.47 22.17
N ILE A 44 1.00 -13.61 23.05
CA ILE A 44 0.72 -12.22 22.68
C ILE A 44 1.99 -11.39 22.48
N SER A 45 3.06 -11.70 23.21
CA SER A 45 4.37 -11.07 23.00
C SER A 45 4.95 -11.39 21.63
N ILE A 46 4.82 -12.64 21.16
CA ILE A 46 5.19 -13.04 19.80
C ILE A 46 4.40 -12.24 18.77
N ASN A 47 3.10 -12.05 18.98
CA ASN A 47 2.27 -11.27 18.06
C ASN A 47 2.68 -9.78 18.01
N VAL A 48 3.06 -9.16 19.14
CA VAL A 48 3.57 -7.78 19.16
C VAL A 48 4.93 -7.67 18.45
N VAL A 49 5.81 -8.65 18.64
CA VAL A 49 7.10 -8.72 17.94
C VAL A 49 6.89 -8.83 16.43
N LYS A 50 5.97 -9.72 16.01
CA LYS A 50 5.61 -9.91 14.61
C LYS A 50 5.03 -8.64 13.99
N TYR A 51 4.12 -7.95 14.68
CA TYR A 51 3.59 -6.65 14.24
C TYR A 51 4.72 -5.61 14.06
N SER A 52 5.70 -5.62 14.95
CA SER A 52 6.82 -4.68 14.92
C SER A 52 7.82 -4.94 13.80
N GLY A 53 7.78 -6.12 13.16
CA GLY A 53 8.73 -6.53 12.12
C GLY A 53 10.18 -6.53 12.58
N GLY A 54 10.43 -6.76 13.87
CA GLY A 54 11.78 -6.70 14.44
C GLY A 54 12.38 -5.28 14.53
N LEU A 55 11.61 -4.22 14.24
CA LEU A 55 12.09 -2.85 14.31
C LEU A 55 12.39 -2.46 15.78
N PRO A 56 13.67 -2.23 16.15
CA PRO A 56 14.09 -1.93 17.51
C PRO A 56 13.27 -0.85 18.22
N LEU A 57 12.99 0.22 17.47
CA LEU A 57 12.26 1.39 17.94
C LEU A 57 10.81 1.08 18.31
N ALA A 58 10.14 0.26 17.51
CA ALA A 58 8.75 -0.11 17.72
C ALA A 58 8.62 -1.04 18.93
N LEU A 59 9.52 -2.01 19.06
CA LEU A 59 9.55 -2.95 20.19
C LEU A 59 9.72 -2.20 21.53
N GLU A 60 10.60 -1.20 21.57
CA GLU A 60 10.80 -0.36 22.76
C GLU A 60 9.55 0.44 23.12
N VAL A 61 8.97 1.13 22.15
CA VAL A 61 7.79 1.99 22.37
C VAL A 61 6.58 1.16 22.77
N LEU A 62 6.31 0.05 22.07
CA LEU A 62 5.18 -0.82 22.36
C LEU A 62 5.37 -1.57 23.68
N GLY A 63 6.57 -2.08 23.96
CA GLY A 63 6.85 -2.72 25.24
C GLY A 63 6.65 -1.76 26.41
N SER A 64 7.11 -0.51 26.28
CA SER A 64 6.90 0.51 27.31
C SER A 64 5.42 0.91 27.45
N TYR A 65 4.68 0.97 26.35
CA TYR A 65 3.25 1.29 26.36
C TYR A 65 2.39 0.19 27.00
N LEU A 66 2.82 -1.07 26.88
CA LEU A 66 2.15 -2.26 27.39
C LEU A 66 2.59 -2.67 28.81
N PHE A 67 3.63 -2.02 29.34
CA PHE A 67 4.13 -2.28 30.69
C PHE A 67 3.02 -2.12 31.74
N ASP A 68 2.97 -3.06 32.69
CA ASP A 68 2.03 -3.09 33.82
C ASP A 68 0.54 -3.13 33.45
N ARG A 69 0.22 -3.65 32.25
CA ARG A 69 -1.16 -3.89 31.80
C ARG A 69 -1.54 -5.37 31.86
N GLU A 70 -2.83 -5.64 31.91
CA GLU A 70 -3.37 -6.99 31.90
C GLU A 70 -3.35 -7.61 30.49
N VAL A 71 -3.43 -8.94 30.41
CA VAL A 71 -3.44 -9.67 29.12
C VAL A 71 -4.57 -9.20 28.21
N LEU A 72 -5.75 -8.90 28.77
CA LEU A 72 -6.90 -8.41 27.99
C LEU A 72 -6.62 -7.04 27.36
N ASP A 73 -5.94 -6.14 28.07
CA ASP A 73 -5.54 -4.84 27.52
C ASP A 73 -4.58 -5.02 26.34
N TRP A 74 -3.65 -5.98 26.44
CA TRP A 74 -2.71 -6.26 25.35
C TRP A 74 -3.44 -6.73 24.09
N ILE A 75 -4.46 -7.59 24.25
CA ILE A 75 -5.29 -8.07 23.13
C ILE A 75 -5.98 -6.87 22.46
N CYS A 76 -6.66 -6.03 23.24
CA CYS A 76 -7.34 -4.85 22.71
C CYS A 76 -6.37 -3.84 22.06
N VAL A 77 -5.18 -3.64 22.64
CA VAL A 77 -4.15 -2.78 22.03
C VAL A 77 -3.70 -3.36 20.70
N LEU A 78 -3.40 -4.65 20.63
CA LEU A 78 -2.95 -5.29 19.40
C LEU A 78 -4.02 -5.26 18.31
N GLU A 79 -5.29 -5.49 18.65
CA GLU A 79 -6.42 -5.33 17.74
C GLU A 79 -6.52 -3.89 17.21
N LYS A 80 -6.37 -2.89 18.09
CA LYS A 80 -6.35 -1.49 17.69
C LYS A 80 -5.20 -1.18 16.73
N LEU A 81 -4.01 -1.72 16.98
CA LEU A 81 -2.81 -1.50 16.15
C LEU A 81 -2.96 -1.99 14.70
N GLN A 82 -3.82 -2.98 14.45
CA GLN A 82 -4.13 -3.45 13.10
C GLN A 82 -4.92 -2.40 12.28
N SER A 83 -5.60 -1.48 12.96
CA SER A 83 -6.43 -0.45 12.32
C SER A 83 -5.81 0.95 12.41
N ILE A 84 -5.21 1.28 13.56
CA ILE A 84 -4.64 2.60 13.87
C ILE A 84 -3.26 2.37 14.52
N PRO A 85 -2.16 2.79 13.86
CA PRO A 85 -0.82 2.64 14.42
C PRO A 85 -0.64 3.36 15.76
N ASN A 86 0.31 2.89 16.57
CA ASN A 86 0.70 3.59 17.79
C ASN A 86 1.22 5.00 17.45
N GLU A 87 0.67 6.02 18.12
CA GLU A 87 0.98 7.42 17.82
C GLU A 87 2.48 7.76 17.95
N GLN A 88 3.17 7.20 18.95
CA GLN A 88 4.60 7.48 19.16
C GLN A 88 5.46 6.80 18.08
N VAL A 89 5.16 5.54 17.74
CA VAL A 89 5.84 4.84 16.63
C VAL A 89 5.60 5.59 15.33
N TYR A 90 4.34 5.92 15.05
CA TYR A 90 3.92 6.68 13.88
C TYR A 90 4.68 8.00 13.76
N LYS A 91 4.68 8.85 14.81
CA LYS A 91 5.37 10.15 14.79
C LYS A 91 6.86 10.02 14.49
N ARG A 92 7.53 9.04 15.09
CA ARG A 92 8.97 8.82 14.87
C ARG A 92 9.25 8.38 13.43
N LEU A 93 8.44 7.47 12.88
CA LEU A 93 8.58 7.05 11.48
C LEU A 93 8.24 8.18 10.51
N LYS A 94 7.21 9.00 10.80
CA LYS A 94 6.71 10.08 9.91
C LYS A 94 7.78 11.13 9.57
N ILE A 95 8.80 11.29 10.43
CA ILE A 95 9.96 12.15 10.16
C ILE A 95 10.64 11.76 8.84
N SER A 96 10.76 10.46 8.56
CA SER A 96 11.40 9.95 7.35
C SER A 96 10.63 10.36 6.07
N TYR A 97 9.30 10.36 6.13
CA TYR A 97 8.41 10.81 5.06
C TYR A 97 8.44 12.34 4.88
N HIS A 98 8.48 13.10 5.97
CA HIS A 98 8.62 14.56 5.90
C HIS A 98 9.94 15.01 5.28
N GLY A 99 10.99 14.19 5.40
CA GLY A 99 12.28 14.45 4.78
C GLY A 99 12.36 14.13 3.28
N LEU A 100 11.26 13.72 2.62
CA LEU A 100 11.18 13.59 1.16
C LEU A 100 11.11 14.97 0.49
N ASN A 101 11.76 15.10 -0.66
CA ASN A 101 12.11 16.38 -1.28
C ASN A 101 10.88 17.13 -1.81
N ASP A 102 9.94 16.42 -2.42
CA ASP A 102 8.78 17.00 -3.07
C ASP A 102 7.54 16.12 -2.98
N ASP A 103 6.44 16.63 -3.54
CA ASP A 103 5.15 15.93 -3.53
C ASP A 103 5.11 14.72 -4.48
N THR A 104 6.02 14.64 -5.45
CA THR A 104 6.11 13.49 -6.36
C THR A 104 6.67 12.27 -5.63
N GLU A 105 7.78 12.44 -4.89
CA GLU A 105 8.36 11.38 -4.05
C GLU A 105 7.37 10.91 -2.98
N LYS A 106 6.68 11.85 -2.33
CA LYS A 106 5.63 11.57 -1.35
C LYS A 106 4.47 10.79 -1.97
N SER A 107 4.02 11.18 -3.17
CA SER A 107 2.95 10.47 -3.88
C SER A 107 3.38 9.05 -4.26
N ILE A 108 4.62 8.84 -4.71
CA ILE A 108 5.16 7.51 -5.03
C ILE A 108 5.18 6.64 -3.77
N PHE A 109 5.67 7.16 -2.64
CA PHE A 109 5.69 6.43 -1.38
C PHE A 109 4.29 5.95 -0.98
N LEU A 110 3.29 6.84 -1.03
CA LEU A 110 1.91 6.51 -0.70
C LEU A 110 1.28 5.52 -1.69
N ASP A 111 1.60 5.63 -2.98
CA ASP A 111 1.13 4.68 -3.99
C ASP A 111 1.70 3.28 -3.76
N ILE A 112 3.00 3.18 -3.41
CA ILE A 112 3.63 1.90 -3.08
C ILE A 112 2.98 1.28 -1.85
N ALA A 113 2.83 2.05 -0.76
CA ALA A 113 2.22 1.58 0.48
C ALA A 113 0.79 1.04 0.31
N CYS A 114 0.03 1.58 -0.66
CA CYS A 114 -1.34 1.16 -0.93
C CYS A 114 -1.46 0.04 -1.97
N PHE A 115 -0.68 0.07 -3.05
CA PHE A 115 -0.99 -0.71 -4.26
C PHE A 115 0.15 -1.57 -4.79
N PHE A 116 1.41 -1.14 -4.63
CA PHE A 116 2.52 -1.71 -5.41
C PHE A 116 3.50 -2.58 -4.63
N ILE A 117 3.25 -2.88 -3.35
CA ILE A 117 4.02 -3.90 -2.64
C ILE A 117 3.86 -5.26 -3.36
N GLY A 118 4.99 -5.86 -3.71
CA GLY A 118 5.09 -7.13 -4.43
C GLY A 118 5.01 -7.04 -5.96
N ILE A 119 4.86 -5.83 -6.52
CA ILE A 119 4.82 -5.59 -7.96
C ILE A 119 6.24 -5.29 -8.48
N ASP A 120 6.52 -5.69 -9.72
CA ASP A 120 7.80 -5.42 -10.38
C ASP A 120 8.07 -3.92 -10.48
N ARG A 121 9.29 -3.51 -10.13
CA ARG A 121 9.72 -2.11 -10.10
C ARG A 121 9.58 -1.43 -11.47
N ASN A 122 9.89 -2.11 -12.56
CA ASN A 122 9.84 -1.51 -13.90
C ASN A 122 8.39 -1.25 -14.34
N ASP A 123 7.48 -2.17 -14.01
CA ASP A 123 6.04 -1.96 -14.25
C ASP A 123 5.54 -0.73 -13.50
N VAL A 124 5.92 -0.59 -12.22
CA VAL A 124 5.55 0.57 -11.39
C VAL A 124 6.12 1.86 -11.97
N ILE A 125 7.37 1.85 -12.45
CA ILE A 125 7.98 3.01 -13.12
C ILE A 125 7.16 3.41 -14.36
N CYS A 126 6.80 2.47 -15.22
CA CYS A 126 5.98 2.72 -16.40
C CYS A 126 4.62 3.34 -16.04
N ILE A 127 3.93 2.75 -15.06
CA ILE A 127 2.60 3.20 -14.61
C ILE A 127 2.66 4.62 -14.04
N LEU A 128 3.57 4.87 -13.08
CA LEU A 128 3.61 6.14 -12.36
C LEU A 128 4.28 7.27 -13.17
N ASN A 129 5.15 6.96 -14.14
CA ASN A 129 5.65 7.96 -15.09
C ASN A 129 4.54 8.52 -15.97
N SER A 130 3.56 7.70 -16.34
CA SER A 130 2.37 8.16 -17.05
C SER A 130 1.48 9.09 -16.21
N CYS A 131 1.67 9.09 -14.89
CA CYS A 131 1.08 10.02 -13.93
C CYS A 131 1.93 11.28 -13.70
N ARG A 132 3.04 11.46 -14.45
CA ARG A 132 4.01 12.55 -14.33
C ARG A 132 4.76 12.58 -12.98
N LEU A 133 5.05 11.41 -12.40
CA LEU A 133 5.68 11.30 -11.08
C LEU A 133 7.21 11.11 -11.09
N PHE A 134 7.91 11.16 -12.23
CA PHE A 134 9.39 10.96 -12.29
C PHE A 134 9.88 9.75 -11.48
N THR A 135 9.15 8.64 -11.61
CA THR A 135 9.14 7.49 -10.71
C THR A 135 10.49 6.83 -10.52
N GLU A 136 11.31 6.81 -11.57
CA GLU A 136 12.63 6.19 -11.50
C GLU A 136 13.54 6.88 -10.47
N ILE A 137 13.58 8.22 -10.49
CA ILE A 137 14.32 9.01 -9.51
C ILE A 137 13.67 8.87 -8.14
N GLY A 138 12.34 8.97 -8.06
CA GLY A 138 11.63 8.86 -6.79
C GLY A 138 11.86 7.52 -6.09
N ILE A 139 11.77 6.37 -6.80
CA ILE A 139 12.07 5.05 -6.23
C ILE A 139 13.52 4.97 -5.77
N LYS A 140 14.46 5.51 -6.54
CA LYS A 140 15.87 5.55 -6.14
C LYS A 140 16.06 6.29 -4.81
N VAL A 141 15.43 7.46 -4.66
CA VAL A 141 15.47 8.23 -3.39
C VAL A 141 14.84 7.44 -2.24
N LEU A 142 13.69 6.79 -2.47
CA LEU A 142 13.04 5.97 -1.43
C LEU A 142 13.92 4.80 -0.97
N VAL A 143 14.62 4.12 -1.89
CA VAL A 143 15.58 3.05 -1.58
C VAL A 143 16.80 3.60 -0.83
N GLU A 144 17.35 4.72 -1.27
CA GLU A 144 18.51 5.36 -0.61
C GLU A 144 18.22 5.85 0.82
N ARG A 145 16.95 6.02 1.14
CA ARG A 145 16.42 6.38 2.48
C ARG A 145 15.83 5.18 3.23
N SER A 146 15.97 3.96 2.70
CA SER A 146 15.47 2.71 3.29
C SER A 146 13.96 2.72 3.56
N LEU A 147 13.19 3.47 2.76
CA LEU A 147 11.73 3.53 2.84
C LEU A 147 11.04 2.47 1.98
N VAL A 148 11.73 2.01 0.95
CA VAL A 148 11.32 0.98 0.02
C VAL A 148 12.53 0.08 -0.22
N ILE A 149 12.27 -1.22 -0.38
CA ILE A 149 13.29 -2.19 -0.79
C ILE A 149 12.94 -2.73 -2.18
N VAL A 150 13.96 -3.20 -2.89
CA VAL A 150 13.79 -3.93 -4.16
C VAL A 150 14.42 -5.29 -3.94
N ASP A 151 13.63 -6.35 -4.07
CA ASP A 151 14.13 -7.72 -3.88
C ASP A 151 14.96 -8.21 -5.07
N ASP A 152 15.50 -9.42 -4.95
CA ASP A 152 16.29 -10.10 -5.98
C ASP A 152 15.50 -10.38 -7.27
N LYS A 153 14.17 -10.35 -7.19
CA LYS A 153 13.23 -10.50 -8.31
C LYS A 153 12.74 -9.16 -8.84
N ASN A 154 13.41 -8.06 -8.47
CA ASN A 154 13.07 -6.70 -8.86
C ASN A 154 11.67 -6.24 -8.39
N LYS A 155 11.10 -6.88 -7.36
CA LYS A 155 9.80 -6.49 -6.79
C LYS A 155 9.98 -5.45 -5.69
N LEU A 156 9.04 -4.51 -5.64
CA LEU A 156 9.00 -3.52 -4.56
C LEU A 156 8.54 -4.16 -3.26
N GLY A 157 9.29 -3.94 -2.19
CA GLY A 157 8.92 -4.25 -0.82
C GLY A 157 8.88 -3.01 0.05
N MET A 158 8.19 -3.10 1.18
CA MET A 158 8.12 -2.05 2.19
C MET A 158 7.90 -2.71 3.55
N HIS A 159 8.63 -2.26 4.57
CA HIS A 159 8.42 -2.74 5.93
C HIS A 159 6.99 -2.44 6.39
N ASP A 160 6.36 -3.37 7.12
CA ASP A 160 4.96 -3.29 7.52
C ASP A 160 4.61 -1.99 8.26
N LEU A 161 5.44 -1.57 9.21
CA LEU A 161 5.25 -0.29 9.90
C LEU A 161 5.39 0.95 8.99
N LEU A 162 6.20 0.89 7.92
CA LEU A 162 6.29 1.98 6.93
C LEU A 162 5.06 2.03 6.03
N ARG A 163 4.55 0.85 5.62
CA ARG A 163 3.29 0.71 4.90
C ARG A 163 2.15 1.29 5.73
N ASP A 164 2.08 0.92 7.00
CA ASP A 164 1.01 1.35 7.91
C ASP A 164 1.14 2.85 8.23
N MET A 165 2.35 3.39 8.33
CA MET A 165 2.59 4.83 8.38
C MET A 165 2.06 5.55 7.12
N GLY A 166 2.36 5.04 5.92
CA GLY A 166 1.88 5.64 4.67
C GLY A 166 0.34 5.68 4.59
N ARG A 167 -0.29 4.57 5.00
CA ARG A 167 -1.74 4.45 5.11
C ARG A 167 -2.32 5.42 6.14
N GLU A 168 -1.68 5.56 7.30
CA GLU A 168 -2.11 6.50 8.34
C GLU A 168 -2.01 7.96 7.87
N ILE A 169 -0.98 8.35 7.11
CA ILE A 169 -0.87 9.69 6.52
C ILE A 169 -2.09 10.03 5.64
N ILE A 170 -2.62 9.05 4.91
CA ILE A 170 -3.80 9.25 4.07
C ILE A 170 -5.07 9.33 4.93
N ARG A 171 -5.19 8.47 5.95
CA ARG A 171 -6.33 8.46 6.88
C ARG A 171 -6.42 9.75 7.69
N GLU A 172 -5.29 10.28 8.17
CA GLU A 172 -5.21 11.48 9.01
C GLU A 172 -5.78 12.73 8.32
N LYS A 173 -5.75 12.80 6.98
CA LYS A 173 -6.33 13.91 6.21
C LYS A 173 -7.86 13.97 6.31
N SER A 174 -8.51 12.80 6.36
CA SER A 174 -9.97 12.66 6.45
C SER A 174 -10.32 11.45 7.32
N PRO A 175 -10.25 11.60 8.66
CA PRO A 175 -10.39 10.45 9.56
C PRO A 175 -11.77 9.80 9.52
N LYS A 176 -12.84 10.58 9.31
CA LYS A 176 -14.23 10.13 9.38
C LYS A 176 -14.89 9.97 8.02
N GLU A 177 -14.30 10.54 6.97
CA GLU A 177 -14.84 10.57 5.60
C GLU A 177 -13.89 9.79 4.66
N PRO A 178 -14.06 8.46 4.51
CA PRO A 178 -13.21 7.68 3.62
C PRO A 178 -13.23 8.17 2.17
N GLU A 179 -14.38 8.64 1.67
CA GLU A 179 -14.56 9.16 0.32
C GLU A 179 -13.74 10.43 0.01
N GLU A 180 -13.25 11.12 1.03
CA GLU A 180 -12.35 12.28 0.91
C GLU A 180 -10.87 11.88 0.99
N ARG A 181 -10.56 10.57 1.07
CA ARG A 181 -9.19 10.06 1.06
C ARG A 181 -8.72 9.80 -0.37
N SER A 182 -7.49 10.23 -0.66
CA SER A 182 -6.92 10.08 -2.00
C SER A 182 -6.62 8.64 -2.41
N ARG A 183 -6.39 7.74 -1.45
CA ARG A 183 -6.24 6.30 -1.68
C ARG A 183 -7.19 5.55 -0.75
N LEU A 184 -7.86 4.53 -1.28
CA LEU A 184 -8.74 3.65 -0.54
C LEU A 184 -8.19 2.23 -0.58
N TRP A 185 -7.88 1.67 0.60
CA TRP A 185 -7.34 0.31 0.74
C TRP A 185 -8.01 -0.54 1.83
N PHE A 186 -8.65 0.11 2.81
CA PHE A 186 -9.27 -0.60 3.92
C PHE A 186 -10.59 -1.21 3.46
N HIS A 187 -10.76 -2.52 3.66
CA HIS A 187 -11.88 -3.27 3.09
C HIS A 187 -13.24 -2.68 3.44
N GLY A 188 -13.47 -2.37 4.72
CA GLY A 188 -14.75 -1.81 5.18
C GLY A 188 -15.05 -0.46 4.54
N ASP A 189 -14.06 0.43 4.49
CA ASP A 189 -14.20 1.76 3.90
C ASP A 189 -14.52 1.69 2.41
N VAL A 190 -13.79 0.84 1.67
CA VAL A 190 -14.00 0.68 0.23
C VAL A 190 -15.37 0.06 -0.05
N LEU A 191 -15.78 -0.94 0.74
CA LEU A 191 -17.11 -1.55 0.63
C LEU A 191 -18.22 -0.50 0.81
N ASP A 192 -18.09 0.34 1.84
CA ASP A 192 -19.05 1.40 2.13
C ASP A 192 -19.12 2.44 1.01
N VAL A 193 -17.97 2.93 0.56
CA VAL A 193 -17.88 3.93 -0.52
C VAL A 193 -18.49 3.40 -1.82
N LEU A 194 -18.18 2.15 -2.19
CA LEU A 194 -18.69 1.53 -3.40
C LEU A 194 -20.16 1.14 -3.30
N SER A 195 -20.66 0.74 -2.13
CA SER A 195 -22.07 0.35 -1.95
C SER A 195 -22.99 1.58 -1.88
N LYS A 196 -22.54 2.66 -1.25
CA LYS A 196 -23.31 3.90 -1.06
C LYS A 196 -23.12 4.90 -2.20
N HIS A 197 -22.24 4.61 -3.16
CA HIS A 197 -21.90 5.49 -4.29
C HIS A 197 -21.39 6.88 -3.85
N THR A 198 -20.65 6.93 -2.73
CA THR A 198 -20.19 8.20 -2.13
C THR A 198 -18.81 8.65 -2.62
N GLY A 199 -18.14 7.86 -3.45
CA GLY A 199 -16.80 8.16 -3.93
C GLY A 199 -16.70 9.54 -4.58
N THR A 200 -15.67 10.31 -4.25
CA THR A 200 -15.50 11.68 -4.74
C THR A 200 -14.34 11.82 -5.72
N LYS A 201 -14.21 13.01 -6.30
CA LYS A 201 -13.08 13.38 -7.16
C LYS A 201 -11.72 13.35 -6.45
N VAL A 202 -11.67 13.24 -5.12
CA VAL A 202 -10.42 13.17 -4.35
C VAL A 202 -9.79 11.78 -4.47
N VAL A 203 -10.59 10.73 -4.67
CA VAL A 203 -10.11 9.36 -4.82
C VAL A 203 -9.28 9.23 -6.11
N GLU A 204 -7.99 8.98 -5.95
CA GLU A 204 -7.01 8.76 -7.02
C GLU A 204 -6.67 7.27 -7.18
N GLY A 205 -6.77 6.49 -6.10
CA GLY A 205 -6.51 5.06 -6.12
C GLY A 205 -7.50 4.28 -5.26
N LEU A 206 -7.92 3.10 -5.74
CA LEU A 206 -8.84 2.23 -5.03
C LEU A 206 -8.40 0.77 -5.19
N THR A 207 -8.29 0.07 -4.06
CA THR A 207 -8.12 -1.39 -4.04
C THR A 207 -9.25 -2.05 -3.26
N PHE A 208 -9.87 -3.05 -3.87
CA PHE A 208 -10.83 -3.93 -3.19
C PHE A 208 -10.48 -5.39 -3.46
N LYS A 209 -10.25 -6.15 -2.41
CA LYS A 209 -9.92 -7.57 -2.48
C LYS A 209 -10.90 -8.33 -1.60
N MET A 210 -11.85 -9.03 -2.22
CA MET A 210 -12.78 -9.89 -1.50
C MET A 210 -12.07 -11.20 -1.12
N PRO A 211 -11.98 -11.56 0.16
CA PRO A 211 -11.47 -12.87 0.56
C PRO A 211 -12.48 -13.96 0.21
N GLY A 212 -12.01 -15.04 -0.43
CA GLY A 212 -12.82 -16.23 -0.70
C GLY A 212 -13.39 -16.33 -2.12
N ARG A 213 -14.37 -17.23 -2.30
CA ARG A 213 -14.91 -17.61 -3.63
C ARG A 213 -16.14 -16.81 -4.06
N SER A 214 -16.76 -16.06 -3.16
CA SER A 214 -17.93 -15.23 -3.47
C SER A 214 -17.52 -13.93 -4.13
N ALA A 215 -18.11 -13.61 -5.29
CA ALA A 215 -17.89 -12.33 -5.94
C ALA A 215 -18.82 -11.25 -5.35
N GLN A 216 -18.24 -10.12 -4.95
CA GLN A 216 -19.01 -8.93 -4.58
C GLN A 216 -19.47 -8.20 -5.84
N ARG A 217 -20.75 -7.83 -5.90
CA ARG A 217 -21.29 -7.04 -7.01
C ARG A 217 -21.35 -5.56 -6.65
N PHE A 218 -20.88 -4.72 -7.56
CA PHE A 218 -21.02 -3.26 -7.47
C PHE A 218 -21.52 -2.70 -8.80
N SER A 219 -22.27 -1.60 -8.73
CA SER A 219 -22.59 -0.84 -9.94
C SER A 219 -21.37 -0.05 -10.40
N THR A 220 -21.10 -0.06 -11.70
CA THR A 220 -20.14 0.86 -12.34
C THR A 220 -20.41 2.34 -12.03
N LYS A 221 -21.67 2.71 -11.71
CA LYS A 221 -22.03 4.07 -11.27
C LYS A 221 -21.36 4.49 -9.96
N ALA A 222 -20.94 3.56 -9.12
CA ALA A 222 -20.22 3.86 -7.88
C ALA A 222 -18.90 4.63 -8.14
N PHE A 223 -18.33 4.50 -9.34
CA PHE A 223 -17.09 5.17 -9.74
C PHE A 223 -17.34 6.50 -10.44
N GLU A 224 -18.58 6.85 -10.75
CA GLU A 224 -18.93 7.96 -11.62
C GLU A 224 -18.33 9.28 -11.13
N ASN A 225 -18.36 9.54 -9.82
CA ASN A 225 -17.85 10.77 -9.22
C ASN A 225 -16.33 10.76 -8.95
N MET A 226 -15.66 9.61 -9.09
CA MET A 226 -14.21 9.44 -8.88
C MET A 226 -13.38 9.87 -10.09
N LYS A 227 -13.57 11.11 -10.55
CA LYS A 227 -13.00 11.61 -11.83
C LYS A 227 -11.46 11.68 -11.87
N LYS A 228 -10.78 11.59 -10.73
CA LYS A 228 -9.30 11.54 -10.64
C LYS A 228 -8.73 10.14 -10.44
N LEU A 229 -9.59 9.11 -10.39
CA LEU A 229 -9.14 7.73 -10.23
C LEU A 229 -8.17 7.37 -11.35
N ARG A 230 -6.96 6.98 -10.96
CA ARG A 230 -5.86 6.58 -11.85
C ARG A 230 -5.35 5.17 -11.58
N LEU A 231 -5.53 4.64 -10.36
CA LEU A 231 -5.14 3.29 -9.96
C LEU A 231 -6.36 2.50 -9.48
N LEU A 232 -6.65 1.35 -10.11
CA LEU A 232 -7.76 0.50 -9.72
C LEU A 232 -7.30 -0.96 -9.60
N GLN A 233 -7.41 -1.53 -8.41
CA GLN A 233 -7.13 -2.94 -8.14
C GLN A 233 -8.37 -3.64 -7.59
N LEU A 234 -8.83 -4.68 -8.28
CA LEU A 234 -10.03 -5.43 -7.91
C LEU A 234 -9.71 -6.93 -7.85
N SER A 235 -10.21 -7.63 -6.85
CA SER A 235 -10.13 -9.08 -6.74
C SER A 235 -11.42 -9.63 -6.16
N GLY A 236 -12.04 -10.59 -6.85
CA GLY A 236 -13.33 -11.15 -6.43
C GLY A 236 -14.49 -10.15 -6.55
N VAL A 237 -14.46 -9.29 -7.58
CA VAL A 237 -15.47 -8.27 -7.83
C VAL A 237 -16.08 -8.45 -9.21
N GLN A 238 -17.41 -8.34 -9.28
CA GLN A 238 -18.17 -8.19 -10.50
C GLN A 238 -18.72 -6.76 -10.57
N LEU A 239 -18.42 -6.05 -11.66
CA LEU A 239 -19.02 -4.74 -11.92
C LEU A 239 -20.16 -4.87 -12.92
N ASP A 240 -21.32 -4.34 -12.55
CA ASP A 240 -22.51 -4.34 -13.40
C ASP A 240 -22.74 -2.93 -13.98
N GLY A 241 -23.07 -2.88 -15.27
CA GLY A 241 -23.39 -1.65 -16.00
C GLY A 241 -22.34 -1.23 -17.03
N ASP A 242 -22.19 0.08 -17.21
CA ASP A 242 -21.47 0.69 -18.32
C ASP A 242 -20.09 1.20 -17.85
N PHE A 243 -19.01 0.71 -18.47
CA PHE A 243 -17.65 1.09 -18.11
C PHE A 243 -17.30 2.56 -18.43
N LYS A 244 -18.19 3.33 -19.09
CA LYS A 244 -18.04 4.78 -19.26
C LYS A 244 -17.99 5.55 -17.93
N TYR A 245 -18.51 4.96 -16.85
CA TYR A 245 -18.49 5.57 -15.52
C TYR A 245 -17.12 5.47 -14.84
N LEU A 246 -16.23 4.59 -15.33
CA LEU A 246 -14.85 4.59 -14.88
C LEU A 246 -14.13 5.85 -15.33
N SER A 247 -13.23 6.33 -14.48
CA SER A 247 -12.43 7.53 -14.75
C SER A 247 -11.65 7.40 -16.05
N ARG A 248 -11.73 8.43 -16.89
CA ARG A 248 -10.89 8.54 -18.09
C ARG A 248 -9.41 8.76 -17.76
N ASN A 249 -9.07 9.07 -16.50
CA ASN A 249 -7.69 9.21 -16.03
C ASN A 249 -7.07 7.88 -15.60
N LEU A 250 -7.79 6.76 -15.70
CA LEU A 250 -7.28 5.45 -15.30
C LEU A 250 -6.00 5.11 -16.07
N LYS A 251 -4.92 4.86 -15.32
CA LYS A 251 -3.59 4.51 -15.82
C LYS A 251 -3.27 3.04 -15.61
N TRP A 252 -3.76 2.47 -14.52
CA TRP A 252 -3.56 1.07 -14.17
C TRP A 252 -4.86 0.41 -13.73
N LEU A 253 -5.15 -0.73 -14.34
CA LEU A 253 -6.23 -1.63 -13.96
C LEU A 253 -5.64 -3.00 -13.66
N HIS A 254 -5.74 -3.44 -12.42
CA HIS A 254 -5.47 -4.82 -12.04
C HIS A 254 -6.77 -5.47 -11.59
N TRP A 255 -7.22 -6.51 -12.28
CA TRP A 255 -8.46 -7.20 -11.97
C TRP A 255 -8.29 -8.71 -11.96
N ASN A 256 -8.34 -9.29 -10.76
CA ASN A 256 -8.32 -10.73 -10.55
C ASN A 256 -9.75 -11.29 -10.54
N GLY A 257 -10.02 -12.30 -11.36
CA GLY A 257 -11.33 -12.90 -11.54
C GLY A 257 -12.24 -12.09 -12.48
N PHE A 258 -11.66 -11.40 -13.47
CA PHE A 258 -12.44 -10.60 -14.42
C PHE A 258 -13.47 -11.47 -15.16
N PRO A 259 -14.78 -11.15 -15.05
CA PRO A 259 -15.83 -12.10 -15.42
C PRO A 259 -16.14 -12.12 -16.93
N LEU A 260 -15.77 -11.07 -17.68
CA LEU A 260 -16.12 -10.94 -19.08
C LEU A 260 -15.11 -11.64 -19.99
N THR A 261 -15.59 -12.16 -21.11
CA THR A 261 -14.76 -12.80 -22.15
C THR A 261 -14.05 -11.79 -23.05
N CYS A 262 -14.48 -10.53 -23.02
CA CYS A 262 -13.87 -9.40 -23.71
C CYS A 262 -14.00 -8.10 -22.90
N ILE A 263 -13.07 -7.18 -23.09
CA ILE A 263 -13.19 -5.85 -22.49
C ILE A 263 -14.29 -5.07 -23.24
N ALA A 264 -15.14 -4.37 -22.49
CA ALA A 264 -16.29 -3.67 -23.05
C ALA A 264 -15.85 -2.48 -23.93
N SER A 265 -16.49 -2.30 -25.08
CA SER A 265 -16.12 -1.27 -26.07
C SER A 265 -16.31 0.18 -25.57
N ASN A 266 -17.17 0.37 -24.56
CA ASN A 266 -17.40 1.65 -23.88
C ASN A 266 -16.34 2.01 -22.83
N PHE A 267 -15.38 1.12 -22.56
CA PHE A 267 -14.28 1.40 -21.66
C PHE A 267 -13.25 2.33 -22.32
N TYR A 268 -12.99 3.50 -21.73
CA TYR A 268 -12.06 4.48 -22.28
C TYR A 268 -10.60 4.05 -22.03
N GLN A 269 -9.86 3.75 -23.10
CA GLN A 269 -8.56 3.10 -23.01
C GLN A 269 -7.36 4.02 -23.28
N ARG A 270 -7.56 5.20 -23.88
CA ARG A 270 -6.45 6.02 -24.40
C ARG A 270 -5.42 6.44 -23.35
N ASN A 271 -5.83 6.53 -22.08
CA ASN A 271 -4.95 6.91 -20.99
C ASN A 271 -4.37 5.72 -20.22
N LEU A 272 -4.85 4.51 -20.49
CA LEU A 272 -4.49 3.30 -19.78
C LEU A 272 -3.12 2.81 -20.24
N VAL A 273 -2.23 2.54 -19.29
CA VAL A 273 -0.85 2.13 -19.55
C VAL A 273 -0.63 0.66 -19.25
N SER A 274 -1.28 0.14 -18.21
CA SER A 274 -1.16 -1.26 -17.84
C SER A 274 -2.52 -1.85 -17.46
N VAL A 275 -2.81 -3.01 -18.02
CA VAL A 275 -3.99 -3.83 -17.70
C VAL A 275 -3.53 -5.23 -17.35
N VAL A 276 -3.83 -5.64 -16.13
CA VAL A 276 -3.49 -6.97 -15.61
C VAL A 276 -4.78 -7.69 -15.28
N LEU A 277 -5.12 -8.74 -16.03
CA LEU A 277 -6.36 -9.52 -15.86
C LEU A 277 -6.02 -10.95 -15.43
N GLU A 278 -5.85 -11.16 -14.13
CA GLU A 278 -5.52 -12.48 -13.55
C GLU A 278 -6.78 -13.36 -13.42
N ASN A 279 -6.61 -14.67 -13.57
CA ASN A 279 -7.68 -15.68 -13.46
C ASN A 279 -8.97 -15.27 -14.21
N SER A 280 -8.79 -14.69 -15.39
CA SER A 280 -9.87 -14.13 -16.18
C SER A 280 -10.33 -15.09 -17.28
N ASN A 281 -11.59 -14.95 -17.70
CA ASN A 281 -12.16 -15.71 -18.82
C ASN A 281 -11.93 -15.00 -20.18
N VAL A 282 -11.02 -14.03 -20.24
CA VAL A 282 -10.80 -13.21 -21.44
C VAL A 282 -10.24 -14.08 -22.55
N LYS A 283 -10.98 -14.18 -23.65
CA LYS A 283 -10.55 -14.87 -24.88
C LYS A 283 -10.11 -13.88 -25.96
N LEU A 284 -10.66 -12.66 -25.93
CA LEU A 284 -10.34 -11.56 -26.82
C LEU A 284 -10.15 -10.30 -25.99
N VAL A 285 -8.97 -9.70 -26.05
CA VAL A 285 -8.72 -8.45 -25.33
C VAL A 285 -9.64 -7.35 -25.88
N TRP A 286 -9.86 -7.31 -27.20
CA TRP A 286 -10.74 -6.33 -27.86
C TRP A 286 -11.59 -6.98 -28.96
N LYS A 287 -12.84 -6.54 -29.11
CA LYS A 287 -13.72 -6.95 -30.23
C LYS A 287 -13.45 -6.17 -31.52
N GLU A 288 -12.81 -5.01 -31.43
CA GLU A 288 -12.45 -4.15 -32.57
C GLU A 288 -10.97 -3.74 -32.45
N MET A 289 -10.28 -3.63 -33.59
CA MET A 289 -8.87 -3.29 -33.66
C MET A 289 -8.66 -1.83 -33.21
N GLN A 290 -8.02 -1.63 -32.06
CA GLN A 290 -7.69 -0.30 -31.56
C GLN A 290 -6.43 0.22 -32.28
N VAL A 291 -6.52 1.38 -32.94
CA VAL A 291 -5.34 2.08 -33.47
C VAL A 291 -4.57 2.66 -32.28
N LEU A 292 -3.56 1.92 -31.82
CA LEU A 292 -2.58 2.43 -30.87
C LEU A 292 -1.65 3.38 -31.61
N ILE A 293 -1.83 4.68 -31.42
CA ILE A 293 -0.87 5.68 -31.93
C ILE A 293 0.34 5.64 -31.00
N TRP A 294 1.30 4.77 -31.32
CA TRP A 294 2.63 4.81 -30.72
C TRP A 294 3.33 6.08 -31.24
N SER A 295 3.43 7.12 -30.43
CA SER A 295 4.41 8.18 -30.73
C SER A 295 5.74 7.79 -30.10
N TRP A 296 6.75 7.63 -30.97
CA TRP A 296 8.18 7.51 -30.72
C TRP A 296 8.72 6.09 -30.43
N MET A 297 8.88 5.31 -31.50
CA MET A 297 10.06 4.43 -31.63
C MET A 297 11.18 5.24 -32.27
N TYR A 298 12.31 5.39 -31.59
CA TYR A 298 13.59 5.52 -32.29
C TYR A 298 14.14 4.09 -32.46
N LEU A 299 14.59 3.82 -33.68
CA LEU A 299 15.05 2.53 -34.23
C LEU A 299 15.99 1.75 -33.32
#